data_AF-A0A3N5NLR9-F1
#
_entry.id   AF-A0A3N5NLR9-F1
#
_cell.length_a   1.000
_cell.length_b   1.000
_cell.length_c   1.000
_cell.angle_alpha   90.00
_cell.angle_beta   90.00
_cell.angle_gamma   90.00
#
_symmetry.space_group_name_H-M   'P 1'
#
loop_
_entity.id
_entity.type
_entity.pdbx_description
1 polymer ?
#
loop_
_entity_poly.entity_id
_entity_poly.type
_entity_poly.pdbx_seq_one_letter_code
_entity_poly.pdbx_strand_id
1 'polypeptide(L)' 'SNLLENIGKRILDALYSELPGVDKVTIRIRKMHPPMGGPIQSVGVTMTR' A
#
# COMPACT_ATOMS: atom_id res chain seq x y z
N SER A 1 5.79 -12.90 -5.32
CA SER A 1 5.15 -11.57 -5.35
C SER A 1 5.31 -10.86 -4.01
N ASN A 2 6.45 -10.20 -3.78
CA ASN A 2 6.79 -9.56 -2.47
C ASN A 2 6.78 -8.03 -2.54
N LEU A 3 6.09 -7.45 -3.53
CA LEU A 3 6.02 -6.00 -3.70
C LEU A 3 4.92 -5.40 -2.82
N LEU A 4 5.18 -4.19 -2.33
CA LEU A 4 4.24 -3.39 -1.54
C LEU A 4 2.92 -3.13 -2.30
N GLU A 5 2.98 -3.11 -3.63
CA GLU A 5 1.82 -2.97 -4.53
C GLU A 5 0.85 -4.15 -4.43
N ASN A 6 1.36 -5.37 -4.25
CA ASN A 6 0.51 -6.56 -4.09
C ASN A 6 -0.25 -6.52 -2.76
N ILE A 7 0.39 -6.00 -1.71
CA ILE A 7 -0.24 -5.75 -0.42
C ILE A 7 -1.28 -4.62 -0.56
N GLY A 8 -0.93 -3.54 -1.25
CA GLY A 8 -1.83 -2.42 -1.50
C GLY A 8 -3.11 -2.81 -2.23
N LYS A 9 -3.00 -3.63 -3.30
CA LYS A 9 -4.18 -4.18 -3.98
C LYS A 9 -5.08 -4.97 -3.03
N ARG A 10 -4.51 -5.89 -2.24
CA ARG A 10 -5.29 -6.69 -1.29
C ARG A 10 -6.04 -5.84 -0.27
N ILE A 11 -5.42 -4.78 0.23
CA ILE A 11 -6.06 -3.83 1.16
C ILE A 11 -7.19 -3.08 0.46
N LEU A 12 -6.96 -2.57 -0.76
CA LEU A 12 -7.99 -1.90 -1.54
C LEU A 12 -9.17 -2.81 -1.82
N ASP A 13 -8.93 -4.02 -2.34
CA ASP A 13 -10.00 -4.98 -2.64
C ASP A 13 -10.82 -5.36 -1.40
N ALA A 14 -10.16 -5.53 -0.23
CA ALA A 14 -10.86 -5.74 1.03
C ALA A 14 -11.72 -4.52 1.43
N LEU A 15 -11.17 -3.31 1.33
CA LEU A 15 -11.91 -2.07 1.65
C LEU A 15 -13.15 -1.89 0.77
N TYR A 16 -13.05 -2.14 -0.53
CA TYR A 16 -14.22 -2.08 -1.43
C TYR A 16 -15.24 -3.19 -1.16
N SER A 17 -14.79 -4.36 -0.72
CA SER A 17 -15.69 -5.46 -0.36
C SER A 17 -16.41 -5.22 0.96
N GLU A 18 -15.76 -4.60 1.94
CA GLU A 18 -16.31 -4.37 3.29
C GLU A 18 -17.08 -3.05 3.41
N LEU A 19 -16.76 -2.05 2.59
CA LEU A 19 -17.39 -0.73 2.60
C LEU A 19 -18.14 -0.47 1.28
N PRO A 20 -19.31 -1.10 1.06
CA PRO A 20 -20.12 -0.84 -0.11
C PRO A 20 -20.60 0.62 -0.10
N GLY A 21 -20.31 1.37 -1.18
CA GLY A 21 -20.66 2.79 -1.32
C GLY A 21 -19.52 3.77 -1.09
N VAL A 22 -18.30 3.30 -0.88
CA VAL A 22 -17.12 4.15 -0.91
C VAL A 22 -16.79 4.55 -2.35
N ASP A 23 -16.83 5.85 -2.62
CA ASP A 23 -16.55 6.45 -3.92
C ASP A 23 -15.05 6.45 -4.28
N LYS A 24 -14.19 6.66 -3.26
CA LYS A 24 -12.75 6.80 -3.45
C LYS A 24 -11.97 6.34 -2.24
N VAL A 25 -10.96 5.50 -2.44
CA VAL A 25 -10.04 5.05 -1.39
C VAL A 25 -8.62 5.42 -1.77
N THR A 26 -7.91 6.06 -0.84
CA THR A 26 -6.46 6.29 -0.96
C THR A 26 -5.73 5.58 0.16
N ILE A 27 -4.80 4.69 -0.20
CA ILE A 27 -3.94 3.99 0.76
C ILE A 27 -2.48 4.38 0.55
N ARG A 28 -1.73 4.47 1.65
CA ARG A 28 -0.29 4.74 1.64
C ARG A 28 0.43 3.73 2.51
N ILE A 29 1.31 2.96 1.89
CA ILE A 29 2.08 1.90 2.54
C ILE A 29 3.54 2.31 2.54
N ARG A 30 4.18 2.23 3.70
CA ARG A 30 5.60 2.56 3.88
C ARG A 30 6.33 1.39 4.51
N LYS A 31 7.45 1.02 3.92
CA LYS A 31 8.47 0.14 4.49
C LYS A 31 9.56 1.01 5.09
N MET A 32 9.62 1.04 6.43
CA MET A 32 10.66 1.73 7.17
C MET A 32 11.96 0.92 7.11
N HIS A 33 13.11 1.59 7.01
CA HIS A 33 14.44 0.97 6.99
C HIS A 33 14.57 -0.27 6.08
N PRO A 34 14.23 -0.16 4.77
CA PRO A 34 14.35 -1.30 3.86
C PRO A 34 15.81 -1.75 3.73
N PRO A 35 16.08 -3.07 3.64
CA PRO A 35 17.43 -3.61 3.46
C PRO A 35 17.87 -3.40 2.00
N MET A 36 18.34 -2.20 1.67
CA MET A 36 18.79 -1.79 0.32
C MET A 36 20.21 -1.23 0.35
N GLY A 37 21.12 -1.85 1.13
CA GLY A 37 22.56 -1.61 1.07
C GLY A 37 23.06 -0.21 1.50
N GLY A 38 22.18 0.70 1.92
CA GLY A 38 22.52 2.06 2.35
C GLY A 38 21.47 2.66 3.30
N PRO A 39 21.73 3.86 3.87
CA PRO A 39 20.85 4.51 4.85
C PRO A 39 19.61 5.09 4.15
N ILE A 40 18.56 4.27 4.01
CA ILE A 40 17.25 4.70 3.54
C ILE A 40 16.30 4.81 4.73
N GLN A 41 15.73 6.00 4.93
CA GLN A 41 14.78 6.22 6.03
C GLN A 41 13.47 5.44 5.81
N SER A 42 12.87 5.54 4.62
CA SER A 42 11.69 4.74 4.25
C SER A 42 11.47 4.71 2.74
N VAL A 43 10.84 3.66 2.25
CA VAL A 43 10.27 3.59 0.90
C VAL A 43 8.78 3.37 1.03
N GLY A 44 7.97 3.94 0.13
CA GLY A 44 6.53 3.77 0.19
C GLY A 44 5.87 3.93 -1.15
N VAL A 45 4.66 3.37 -1.23
CA VAL A 45 3.77 3.46 -2.38
C VAL A 45 2.44 4.03 -1.91
N THR A 46 1.87 4.90 -2.75
CA THR A 46 0.54 5.47 -2.55
C THR A 46 -0.33 5.02 -3.71
N MET A 47 -1.49 4.46 -3.42
CA MET A 47 -2.43 3.94 -4.41
C MET A 47 -3.79 4.56 -4.15
N THR A 48 -4.46 4.96 -5.23
CA THR A 48 -5.80 5.54 -5.20
C THR A 48 -6.68 4.74 -6.14
N ARG A 49 -7.91 4.45 -5.72
CA ARG A 49 -8.94 3.85 -6.56
C ARG A 49 -10.28 4.53 -6.27
#